data_AF-A0A165KPG6-F1
#
_entry.id   AF-A0A165KPG6-F1
#
_cell.length_a   1.000
_cell.length_b   1.000
_cell.length_c   1.000
_cell.angle_alpha   90.00
_cell.angle_beta   90.00
_cell.angle_gamma   90.00
#
_symmetry.space_group_name_H-M   'P 1'
#
loop_
_entity.id
_entity.type
_entity.pdbx_description
1 polymer ?
#
loop_
_entity_poly.entity_id
_entity_poly.type
_entity_poly.pdbx_seq_one_letter_code
_entity_poly.pdbx_strand_id
1 'polypeptide(L)'
;MALDLLRDGPPPLHKYRHDLESFFYIYITFAAVYNPPKRYLGKIMQWQQESLIAIGDEKCRFLTKMHTVDQILNPKLVHDEFKPLLDQSSFLMALYDAFEKIERLASQVDCSVNQRTKAIRRGLPTAKLDAEIMKVEKERDEEMTYSKFMEILKEPEDME
;
A
#
# COMPACT_ATOMS: atom_id res chain seq x y z
N MET A 1 6.63 1.69 7.23
CA MET A 1 5.35 2.23 7.71
C MET A 1 4.32 2.17 6.61
N ALA A 2 3.18 1.59 6.95
CA ALA A 2 1.97 1.51 6.14
C ALA A 2 1.38 2.90 5.86
N LEU A 3 0.65 3.03 4.74
CA LEU A 3 0.15 4.31 4.27
C LEU A 3 -0.83 4.96 5.24
N ASP A 4 -1.72 4.16 5.85
CA ASP A 4 -2.71 4.63 6.83
C ASP A 4 -2.08 5.37 8.02
N LEU A 5 -0.87 4.97 8.43
CA LEU A 5 -0.15 5.55 9.56
C LEU A 5 0.60 6.84 9.19
N LEU A 6 0.66 7.17 7.90
CA LEU A 6 1.38 8.31 7.35
C LEU A 6 0.45 9.46 6.96
N ARG A 7 -0.86 9.29 7.11
CA ARG A 7 -1.87 10.28 6.73
C ARG A 7 -2.08 11.32 7.81
N ASP A 8 -2.59 12.47 7.38
CA ASP A 8 -3.10 13.49 8.29
C ASP A 8 -4.33 13.01 9.06
N GLY A 9 -4.42 13.41 10.32
CA GLY A 9 -5.56 13.12 11.20
C GLY A 9 -5.21 12.23 12.39
N PRO A 10 -6.23 11.76 13.13
CA PRO A 10 -6.03 10.83 14.24
C PRO A 10 -5.38 9.54 13.73
N PRO A 11 -4.34 9.03 14.41
CA PRO A 11 -3.75 7.75 14.06
C PRO A 11 -4.82 6.66 14.04
N PRO A 12 -4.92 5.84 12.98
CA PRO A 12 -5.87 4.75 12.93
C PRO A 12 -5.47 3.67 13.93
N LEU A 13 -6.44 2.82 14.30
CA LEU A 13 -6.13 1.60 15.04
C LEU A 13 -5.20 0.74 14.19
N HIS A 14 -4.07 0.34 14.77
CA HIS A 14 -3.12 -0.55 14.11
C HIS A 14 -3.77 -1.89 13.79
N LYS A 15 -3.60 -2.35 12.54
CA LYS A 15 -4.11 -3.62 12.03
C LYS A 15 -2.93 -4.43 11.49
N TYR A 16 -3.04 -5.75 11.53
CA TYR A 16 -1.98 -6.64 11.03
C TYR A 16 -1.59 -6.36 9.56
N ARG A 17 -2.54 -5.96 8.71
CA ARG A 17 -2.25 -5.55 7.32
C ARG A 17 -1.26 -4.40 7.21
N HIS A 18 -1.11 -3.55 8.24
CA HIS A 18 -0.13 -2.46 8.27
C HIS A 18 1.30 -2.99 8.43
N ASP A 19 1.47 -4.08 9.14
CA ASP A 19 2.77 -4.76 9.26
C ASP A 19 3.14 -5.42 7.93
N LEU A 20 2.18 -6.12 7.31
CA LEU A 20 2.34 -6.70 5.97
C LEU A 20 2.66 -5.66 4.90
N GLU A 21 1.98 -4.50 4.92
CA GLU A 21 2.30 -3.39 4.01
C GLU A 21 3.71 -2.84 4.26
N SER A 22 4.16 -2.82 5.52
CA SER A 22 5.53 -2.42 5.84
C SER A 22 6.56 -3.40 5.28
N PHE A 23 6.31 -4.71 5.32
CA PHE A 23 7.15 -5.71 4.65
C PHE A 23 7.15 -5.55 3.13
N PHE A 24 5.99 -5.29 2.53
CA PHE A 24 5.89 -4.97 1.11
C PHE A 24 6.81 -3.81 0.70
N TYR A 25 6.80 -2.69 1.44
CA TYR A 25 7.72 -1.58 1.13
C TYR A 25 9.19 -1.94 1.31
N ILE A 26 9.52 -2.88 2.22
CA ILE A 26 10.88 -3.40 2.34
C ILE A 26 11.25 -4.15 1.06
N TYR A 27 10.41 -5.07 0.57
CA TYR A 27 10.65 -5.77 -0.69
C TYR A 27 10.82 -4.81 -1.88
N ILE A 28 9.95 -3.81 -2.00
CA ILE A 28 10.09 -2.78 -3.05
C ILE A 28 11.41 -2.04 -2.92
N THR A 29 11.80 -1.63 -1.71
CA THR A 29 13.08 -0.92 -1.50
C THR A 29 14.27 -1.78 -1.90
N PHE A 30 14.27 -3.06 -1.52
CA PHE A 30 15.34 -3.98 -1.91
C PHE A 30 15.39 -4.17 -3.42
N ALA A 31 14.26 -4.46 -4.06
CA ALA A 31 14.20 -4.64 -5.51
C ALA A 31 14.64 -3.38 -6.27
N ALA A 32 14.24 -2.20 -5.81
CA ALA A 32 14.51 -0.93 -6.46
C ALA A 32 15.99 -0.51 -6.37
N VAL A 33 16.62 -0.63 -5.19
CA VAL A 33 17.87 0.07 -4.91
C VAL A 33 18.96 -0.77 -4.22
N TYR A 34 18.74 -2.05 -3.94
CA TYR A 34 19.80 -2.89 -3.39
C TYR A 34 20.78 -3.32 -4.48
N ASN A 35 22.08 -3.21 -4.19
CA ASN A 35 23.18 -3.65 -5.04
C ASN A 35 23.90 -4.82 -4.35
N PRO A 36 23.64 -6.08 -4.75
CA PRO A 36 24.22 -7.25 -4.10
C PRO A 36 25.75 -7.29 -4.14
N PRO A 37 26.44 -7.02 -5.27
CA PRO A 37 27.91 -7.00 -5.32
C PRO A 37 28.54 -6.00 -4.34
N LYS A 38 27.92 -4.84 -4.16
CA LYS A 38 28.40 -3.79 -3.24
C LYS A 38 27.86 -3.92 -1.82
N ARG A 39 26.92 -4.85 -1.59
CA ARG A 39 26.15 -5.00 -0.33
C ARG A 39 25.61 -3.65 0.17
N TYR A 40 25.16 -2.84 -0.78
CA TYR A 40 24.76 -1.46 -0.52
C TYR A 40 23.28 -1.30 -0.85
N LEU A 41 22.53 -0.78 0.13
CA LEU A 41 21.15 -0.37 -0.08
C LEU A 41 21.15 1.13 -0.41
N GLY A 42 20.74 1.44 -1.64
CA GLY A 42 20.55 2.82 -2.07
C GLY A 42 19.37 3.49 -1.37
N LYS A 43 18.97 4.64 -1.90
CA LYS A 43 17.92 5.47 -1.30
C LYS A 43 16.83 5.76 -2.34
N ILE A 44 15.59 5.57 -1.93
CA ILE A 44 14.43 6.14 -2.63
C ILE A 44 14.18 7.48 -1.93
N MET A 45 14.67 8.57 -2.51
CA MET A 45 14.65 9.90 -1.86
C MET A 45 13.24 10.34 -1.50
N GLN A 46 12.26 9.98 -2.31
CA GLN A 46 10.83 10.22 -2.09
C GLN A 46 10.33 9.61 -0.77
N TRP A 47 10.96 8.54 -0.28
CA TRP A 47 10.58 7.83 0.95
C TRP A 47 11.48 8.16 2.15
N GLN A 48 12.42 9.10 2.01
CA GLN A 48 13.33 9.55 3.07
C GLN A 48 13.13 11.03 3.42
N GLN A 49 11.91 11.54 3.22
CA GLN A 49 11.59 12.93 3.55
C GLN A 49 11.46 13.13 5.07
N GLU A 50 11.65 14.37 5.54
CA GLU A 50 11.47 14.70 6.96
C GLU A 50 10.00 14.63 7.38
N SER A 51 9.08 14.91 6.46
CA SER A 51 7.64 14.88 6.71
C SER A 51 7.05 13.49 6.47
N LEU A 52 6.44 12.92 7.51
CA LEU A 52 5.70 11.65 7.40
C LEU A 52 4.54 11.74 6.41
N ILE A 53 3.84 12.88 6.39
CA ILE A 53 2.75 13.14 5.46
C ILE A 53 3.25 13.11 4.02
N ALA A 54 4.40 13.75 3.77
CA ALA A 54 4.98 13.77 2.44
C ALA A 54 5.47 12.38 1.99
N ILE A 55 6.01 11.56 2.90
CA ILE A 55 6.29 10.14 2.62
C ILE A 55 4.99 9.40 2.29
N GLY A 56 3.91 9.68 3.03
CA GLY A 56 2.57 9.14 2.76
C GLY A 56 2.11 9.47 1.34
N ASP A 57 2.17 10.74 0.95
CA ASP A 57 1.77 11.19 -0.39
C ASP A 57 2.56 10.50 -1.51
N GLU A 58 3.87 10.33 -1.34
CA GLU A 58 4.72 9.64 -2.33
C GLU A 58 4.39 8.14 -2.43
N LYS A 59 4.09 7.49 -1.30
CA LYS A 59 3.66 6.07 -1.30
C LYS A 59 2.27 5.88 -1.88
N CYS A 60 1.33 6.78 -1.60
CA CYS A 60 0.02 6.79 -2.23
C CYS A 60 0.16 6.95 -3.76
N ARG A 61 1.01 7.88 -4.22
CA ARG A 61 1.31 8.05 -5.64
C ARG A 61 1.95 6.80 -6.24
N PHE A 62 2.88 6.16 -5.54
CA PHE A 62 3.47 4.90 -5.96
C PHE A 62 2.40 3.82 -6.19
N LEU A 63 1.46 3.64 -5.27
CA LEU A 63 0.39 2.63 -5.39
C LEU A 63 -0.69 2.97 -6.43
N THR A 64 -0.88 4.24 -6.77
CA THR A 64 -2.03 4.67 -7.60
C THR A 64 -1.65 5.25 -8.96
N LYS A 65 -0.35 5.44 -9.23
CA LYS A 65 0.16 6.06 -10.45
C LYS A 65 1.29 5.23 -11.05
N MET A 66 1.00 4.62 -12.21
CA MET A 66 1.97 3.79 -12.95
C MET A 66 3.29 4.52 -13.25
N HIS A 67 3.26 5.82 -13.57
CA HIS A 67 4.49 6.57 -13.81
C HIS A 67 5.42 6.64 -12.58
N THR A 68 4.86 6.61 -11.36
CA THR A 68 5.65 6.58 -10.12
C THR A 68 6.25 5.19 -9.90
N VAL A 69 5.53 4.14 -10.28
CA VAL A 69 6.07 2.77 -10.30
C VAL A 69 7.26 2.68 -11.26
N ASP A 70 7.11 3.14 -12.50
CA ASP A 70 8.17 3.11 -13.52
C ASP A 70 9.42 3.90 -13.10
N GLN A 71 9.25 4.95 -12.30
CA GLN A 71 10.36 5.73 -11.74
C GLN A 71 11.11 4.98 -10.64
N ILE A 72 10.39 4.34 -9.72
CA ILE A 72 11.00 3.63 -8.57
C ILE A 72 11.55 2.27 -9.00
N LEU A 73 10.79 1.51 -9.78
CA LEU A 73 11.13 0.18 -10.28
C LEU A 73 11.61 0.24 -11.73
N ASN A 74 12.48 1.21 -12.05
CA ASN A 74 12.99 1.38 -13.40
C ASN A 74 13.88 0.18 -13.81
N PRO A 75 13.52 -0.62 -14.83
CA PRO A 75 14.29 -1.80 -15.23
C PRO A 75 15.72 -1.48 -15.69
N LYS A 76 16.03 -0.23 -16.03
CA LYS A 76 17.38 0.21 -16.41
C LYS A 76 18.29 0.45 -15.19
N LEU A 77 17.71 0.66 -14.01
CA LEU A 77 18.44 0.99 -12.78
C LEU A 77 18.46 -0.19 -11.80
N VAL A 78 17.39 -0.99 -11.79
CA VAL A 78 17.28 -2.20 -10.97
C VAL A 78 18.38 -3.19 -11.35
N HIS A 79 19.04 -3.76 -10.33
CA HIS A 79 20.07 -4.78 -10.52
C HIS A 79 19.50 -6.01 -11.23
N ASP A 80 20.29 -6.65 -12.10
CA ASP A 80 19.82 -7.74 -12.97
C ASP A 80 19.17 -8.89 -12.18
N GLU A 81 19.70 -9.23 -11.01
CA GLU A 81 19.15 -10.26 -10.11
C GLU A 81 17.71 -9.98 -9.65
N PHE A 82 17.29 -8.72 -9.58
CA PHE A 82 15.95 -8.34 -9.14
C PHE A 82 14.97 -8.06 -10.28
N LYS A 83 15.44 -7.98 -11.53
CA LYS A 83 14.55 -7.78 -12.69
C LYS A 83 13.41 -8.79 -12.79
N PRO A 84 13.57 -10.09 -12.45
CA PRO A 84 12.44 -11.02 -12.44
C PRO A 84 11.31 -10.62 -11.47
N LEU A 85 11.60 -9.84 -10.42
CA LEU A 85 10.59 -9.35 -9.48
C LEU A 85 9.74 -8.19 -10.06
N LEU A 86 10.11 -7.65 -11.22
CA LEU A 86 9.32 -6.62 -11.91
C LEU A 86 8.35 -7.23 -12.91
N ASP A 87 8.42 -8.55 -13.14
CA ASP A 87 7.45 -9.25 -13.97
C ASP A 87 6.07 -9.24 -13.32
N GLN A 88 5.01 -9.06 -14.12
CA GLN A 88 3.63 -8.98 -13.63
C GLN A 88 3.18 -10.26 -12.91
N SER A 89 3.77 -11.42 -13.22
CA SER A 89 3.47 -12.69 -12.56
C SER A 89 4.29 -12.94 -11.29
N SER A 90 5.21 -12.04 -10.94
CA SER A 90 6.02 -12.16 -9.73
C SER A 90 5.19 -11.90 -8.48
N PHE A 91 5.65 -12.46 -7.34
CA PHE A 91 5.00 -12.20 -6.05
C PHE A 91 5.01 -10.71 -5.69
N LEU A 92 6.06 -9.97 -6.09
CA LEU A 92 6.20 -8.56 -5.73
C LEU A 92 5.14 -7.71 -6.43
N MET A 93 4.86 -8.01 -7.70
CA MET A 93 3.81 -7.33 -8.45
C MET A 93 2.41 -7.77 -7.98
N ALA A 94 2.22 -9.04 -7.61
CA ALA A 94 0.97 -9.48 -6.99
C ALA A 94 0.69 -8.80 -5.63
N LEU A 95 1.73 -8.58 -4.80
CA LEU A 95 1.62 -7.79 -3.58
C LEU A 95 1.29 -6.32 -3.90
N TYR A 96 1.96 -5.74 -4.89
CA TYR A 96 1.67 -4.37 -5.35
C TYR A 96 0.19 -4.22 -5.72
N ASP A 97 -0.36 -5.12 -6.54
CA ASP A 97 -1.76 -5.08 -6.97
C ASP A 97 -2.73 -5.15 -5.79
N ALA A 98 -2.42 -6.00 -4.79
CA ALA A 98 -3.23 -6.12 -3.59
C ALA A 98 -3.23 -4.83 -2.75
N PHE A 99 -2.07 -4.20 -2.56
CA PHE A 99 -1.97 -2.93 -1.83
C PHE A 99 -2.51 -1.74 -2.62
N GLU A 100 -2.40 -1.73 -3.96
CA GLU A 100 -3.11 -0.78 -4.81
C GLU A 100 -4.63 -0.91 -4.61
N LYS A 101 -5.17 -2.13 -4.60
CA LYS A 101 -6.60 -2.35 -4.36
C LYS A 101 -7.03 -1.83 -2.99
N ILE A 102 -6.27 -2.12 -1.94
CA ILE A 102 -6.51 -1.59 -0.58
C ILE A 102 -6.55 -0.06 -0.60
N GLU A 103 -5.69 0.59 -1.37
CA GLU A 103 -5.64 2.03 -1.45
C GLU A 103 -6.80 2.63 -2.25
N ARG A 104 -7.23 1.96 -3.31
CA ARG A 104 -8.43 2.33 -4.06
C ARG A 104 -9.69 2.21 -3.20
N LEU A 105 -9.79 1.19 -2.35
CA LEU A 105 -10.88 1.04 -1.39
C LEU A 105 -10.85 2.16 -0.34
N ALA A 106 -9.66 2.54 0.15
CA ALA A 106 -9.51 3.68 1.06
C ALA A 106 -10.04 4.98 0.43
N SER A 107 -9.68 5.24 -0.84
CA SER A 107 -10.17 6.40 -1.58
C SER A 107 -11.70 6.41 -1.75
N GLN A 108 -12.32 5.23 -1.88
CA GLN A 108 -13.79 5.10 -1.93
C GLN A 108 -14.42 5.45 -0.57
N VAL A 109 -13.84 4.98 0.53
CA VAL A 109 -14.29 5.35 1.88
C VAL A 109 -14.24 6.86 2.07
N ASP A 110 -13.13 7.50 1.71
CA ASP A 110 -12.98 8.96 1.83
C ASP A 110 -14.04 9.72 1.01
N CYS A 111 -14.34 9.25 -0.20
CA CYS A 111 -15.43 9.79 -1.01
C CYS A 111 -16.77 9.67 -0.29
N SER A 112 -17.09 8.51 0.27
CA SER A 112 -18.35 8.26 0.98
C SER A 112 -18.45 9.05 2.29
N VAL A 113 -17.37 9.20 3.04
CA VAL A 113 -17.29 10.05 4.26
C VAL A 113 -17.52 11.52 3.90
N ASN A 114 -16.96 11.99 2.78
CA ASN A 114 -17.20 13.34 2.29
C ASN A 114 -18.66 13.57 1.88
N GLN A 115 -19.29 12.61 1.20
CA GLN A 115 -20.71 12.66 0.86
C GLN A 115 -21.59 12.66 2.11
N ARG A 116 -21.28 11.79 3.08
CA ARG A 116 -21.96 11.70 4.38
C ARG A 116 -21.90 13.03 5.12
N THR A 117 -20.73 13.65 5.18
CA THR A 117 -20.53 14.96 5.83
C THR A 117 -21.39 16.04 5.18
N LYS A 118 -21.49 16.04 3.84
CA LYS A 118 -22.39 16.96 3.11
C LYS A 118 -23.86 16.67 3.37
N ALA A 119 -24.26 15.40 3.49
CA ALA A 119 -25.63 15.00 3.80
C ALA A 119 -26.05 15.47 5.21
N ILE A 120 -25.20 15.29 6.23
CA ILE A 120 -25.44 15.78 7.59
C ILE A 120 -25.68 17.30 7.59
N ARG A 121 -24.81 18.06 6.91
CA ARG A 121 -24.95 19.52 6.79
C ARG A 121 -26.25 19.96 6.12
N ARG A 122 -26.87 19.08 5.31
CA ARG A 122 -28.13 19.31 4.61
C ARG A 122 -29.34 18.71 5.34
N GLY A 123 -29.16 18.06 6.50
CA GLY A 123 -30.23 17.34 7.20
C GLY A 123 -30.75 16.11 6.46
N LEU A 124 -29.95 15.53 5.56
CA LEU A 124 -30.34 14.36 4.76
C LEU A 124 -29.98 13.04 5.50
N PRO A 125 -30.74 11.95 5.29
CA PRO A 125 -30.43 10.65 5.88
C PRO A 125 -29.05 10.12 5.46
N THR A 126 -28.30 9.56 6.42
CA THR A 126 -26.94 9.00 6.19
C THR A 126 -26.86 7.48 6.25
N ALA A 127 -27.89 6.79 6.71
CA ALA A 127 -27.83 5.36 7.01
C ALA A 127 -27.31 4.49 5.85
N LYS A 128 -27.65 4.85 4.60
CA LYS A 128 -27.12 4.17 3.41
C LYS A 128 -25.61 4.36 3.24
N LEU A 129 -25.12 5.59 3.46
CA LEU A 129 -23.70 5.92 3.38
C LEU A 129 -22.92 5.27 4.53
N ASP A 130 -23.50 5.23 5.74
CA ASP A 130 -22.91 4.54 6.89
C ASP A 130 -22.73 3.04 6.60
N ALA A 131 -23.75 2.38 6.04
CA ALA A 131 -23.67 0.98 5.66
C ALA A 131 -22.65 0.73 4.53
N GLU A 132 -22.56 1.64 3.57
CA GLU A 132 -21.58 1.56 2.48
C GLU A 132 -20.14 1.70 2.99
N ILE A 133 -19.88 2.71 3.85
CA ILE A 133 -18.57 2.90 4.48
C ILE A 133 -18.15 1.65 5.25
N MET A 134 -19.04 1.11 6.10
CA MET A 134 -18.75 -0.11 6.86
C MET A 134 -18.44 -1.31 5.95
N LYS A 135 -19.19 -1.46 4.86
CA LYS A 135 -18.98 -2.55 3.89
C LYS A 135 -17.61 -2.44 3.22
N VAL A 136 -17.24 -1.26 2.74
CA VAL A 136 -15.98 -1.03 2.03
C VAL A 136 -14.78 -1.13 2.98
N GLU A 137 -14.89 -0.64 4.22
CA GLU A 137 -13.84 -0.82 5.24
C GLU A 137 -13.60 -2.30 5.56
N LYS A 138 -14.68 -3.09 5.66
CA LYS A 138 -14.56 -4.54 5.85
C LYS A 138 -13.87 -5.22 4.67
N GLU A 139 -14.27 -4.91 3.44
CA GLU A 139 -13.63 -5.43 2.23
C GLU A 139 -12.14 -5.07 2.19
N ARG A 140 -11.80 -3.84 2.58
CA ARG A 140 -10.42 -3.35 2.64
C ARG A 140 -9.56 -4.12 3.66
N ASP A 141 -10.12 -4.44 4.81
CA ASP A 141 -9.41 -5.22 5.83
C ASP A 141 -9.22 -6.69 5.42
N GLU A 142 -10.18 -7.26 4.71
CA GLU A 142 -10.13 -8.63 4.20
C GLU A 142 -9.18 -8.80 3.00
N GLU A 143 -8.79 -7.70 2.35
CA GLU A 143 -7.93 -7.78 1.15
C GLU A 143 -6.52 -8.29 1.41
N MET A 144 -6.00 -8.14 2.62
CA MET A 144 -4.66 -8.60 2.97
C MET A 144 -4.63 -9.23 4.36
N THR A 145 -4.75 -10.55 4.38
CA THR A 145 -4.53 -11.40 5.55
C THR A 145 -3.14 -12.02 5.51
N TYR A 146 -2.69 -12.59 6.63
CA TYR A 146 -1.44 -13.36 6.67
C TYR A 146 -1.45 -14.50 5.64
N SER A 147 -2.51 -15.30 5.63
CA SER A 147 -2.66 -16.44 4.72
C SER A 147 -2.56 -16.02 3.25
N LYS A 148 -3.22 -14.92 2.87
CA LYS A 148 -3.14 -14.41 1.50
C LYS A 148 -1.75 -13.86 1.16
N PHE A 149 -1.08 -13.22 2.13
CA PHE A 149 0.29 -12.76 1.94
C PHE A 149 1.25 -13.95 1.70
N MET A 150 1.14 -15.01 2.50
CA MET A 150 1.95 -16.22 2.34
C MET A 150 1.64 -16.96 1.03
N GLU A 151 0.37 -17.02 0.64
CA GLU A 151 -0.06 -17.55 -0.66
C GLU A 151 0.60 -16.81 -1.82
N ILE A 152 0.64 -15.47 -1.77
CA ILE A 152 1.30 -14.65 -2.81
C ILE A 152 2.81 -14.92 -2.84
N LEU A 153 3.45 -15.07 -1.68
CA LEU A 153 4.86 -15.44 -1.57
C LEU A 153 5.15 -16.87 -2.03
N LYS A 154 4.13 -17.73 -2.12
CA LYS A 154 4.24 -19.18 -2.35
C LYS A 154 5.03 -19.90 -1.27
N GLU A 155 4.97 -19.39 -0.05
CA GLU A 155 5.62 -19.96 1.13
C GLU A 155 4.57 -20.61 2.03
N PRO A 156 4.90 -21.69 2.76
CA PRO A 156 3.97 -22.30 3.69
C PRO A 156 3.64 -21.35 4.84
N GLU A 157 2.40 -21.41 5.33
CA GLU A 157 2.07 -20.79 6.61
C GLU A 157 2.75 -21.61 7.71
N ASP A 158 3.71 -21.02 8.40
CA ASP A 158 4.24 -21.57 9.65
C ASP A 158 3.14 -21.52 10.71
N MET A 159 2.30 -22.56 10.74
CA MET A 159 1.34 -22.81 11.81
C MET A 159 1.97 -23.80 12.80
N GLU A 160 2.40 -23.30 13.95
CA GLU A 160 2.69 -24.12 15.14
C GLU A 160 1.41 -24.71 15.75
#